data_AF-A0A2C6LCY5-F1
#
_entry.id   AF-A0A2C6LCY5-F1
#
_cell.length_a   1.000
_cell.length_b   1.000
_cell.length_c   1.000
_cell.angle_alpha   90.00
_cell.angle_beta   90.00
_cell.angle_gamma   90.00
#
_symmetry.space_group_name_H-M   'P 1'
#
loop_
_entity.id
_entity.type
_entity.pdbx_description
1 polymer ?
#
loop_
_entity_poly.entity_id
_entity_poly.type
_entity_poly.pdbx_seq_one_letter_code
_entity_poly.pdbx_strand_id
1 'polypeptide(L)'
;MEKAGGAADTRAVMQIGMEGALHWTEVTIKGHPSHVLGRIDPVTGVYRDSLYVFGESSSNRRRDMWRFDFCKRRWYKIRTTQPSRRRDSGAIVLSGRMYIFGGRSDTVLLQDLHAFDFLTERWTELETGGGKPSARYGCVCAACSTYGILFVFAGSDSSGALRDMYELDLNTLQWIETDQRGSVPSAREGASSVQHRNFIYLFGGRDGERYFGDFFCFDMPTRLWTSIDTLPLPAPPLMDSDFSSSRHGAADEEKVRPGAHGRVGDYGGEAETSSANGAPSPRYRHGAAAHRHCMYIFGGCNTEGLLNDLYVFNFDTRRWHAVESSNVPSPRMSVGAHIHKNSLYIFGGREAYRCFPDFYEVSVERIPVPPSSFMADLERLVAPPYSDVTFVVEGGKRLHGCKAILMARSEHFRAMFASRTKEENVEVSQQIEIEDLPCEVVAALLQYIHTDEFHERLSWQHVLQLMIAAERFRVSRLKWLCVECVRGMLNVENVVGVLIAAHAHSIVNLKEYCLQFLVRHEDTVKRRDTLRPLIPHSELLVEVLARYTSWRSVDCS
;
A
#
# COMPACT_ATOMS: atom_id res chain seq x y z
N MET A 1 32.53 18.60 -45.74
CA MET A 1 32.53 17.53 -44.74
C MET A 1 32.22 18.17 -43.39
N GLU A 2 30.93 18.39 -43.15
CA GLU A 2 30.41 18.94 -41.90
C GLU A 2 30.40 17.85 -40.82
N LYS A 3 30.95 18.16 -39.65
CA LYS A 3 30.73 17.37 -38.43
C LYS A 3 29.62 18.05 -37.63
N ALA A 4 28.49 17.35 -37.54
CA ALA A 4 27.42 17.65 -36.61
C ALA A 4 27.92 17.51 -35.16
N GLY A 5 27.97 18.63 -34.44
CA GLY A 5 28.14 18.67 -32.99
C GLY A 5 26.78 18.50 -32.32
N GLY A 6 26.54 17.32 -31.74
CA GLY A 6 25.30 16.98 -31.06
C GLY A 6 25.12 17.77 -29.77
N ALA A 7 24.08 18.60 -29.74
CA ALA A 7 23.50 19.20 -28.54
C ALA A 7 22.73 18.15 -27.73
N ALA A 8 23.46 17.19 -27.15
CA ALA A 8 22.91 16.11 -26.35
C ALA A 8 23.69 15.96 -25.03
N ASP A 9 23.71 16.99 -24.17
CA ASP A 9 24.19 16.78 -22.79
C ASP A 9 23.74 17.78 -21.71
N THR A 10 22.56 18.41 -21.86
CA THR A 10 21.97 19.26 -20.80
C THR A 10 20.55 18.86 -20.39
N ARG A 11 19.93 17.91 -21.10
CA ARG A 11 18.57 17.42 -20.78
C ARG A 11 18.54 16.30 -19.72
N ALA A 12 19.65 15.62 -19.45
CA ALA A 12 19.67 14.51 -18.50
C ALA A 12 19.59 14.97 -17.03
N VAL A 13 19.98 16.21 -16.73
CA VAL A 13 19.88 16.78 -15.37
C VAL A 13 18.50 17.38 -15.09
N MET A 14 17.76 17.78 -16.13
CA MET A 14 16.39 18.32 -16.00
C MET A 14 15.31 17.25 -15.79
N GLN A 15 15.64 15.96 -15.84
CA GLN A 15 14.63 14.89 -15.91
C GLN A 15 14.09 14.41 -14.57
N ILE A 16 14.60 14.93 -13.44
CA ILE A 16 14.05 14.66 -12.09
C ILE A 16 13.00 15.72 -11.68
N GLY A 17 12.87 16.83 -12.41
CA GLY A 17 11.89 17.88 -12.07
C GLY A 17 12.00 18.38 -10.63
N MET A 18 13.20 18.31 -10.01
CA MET A 18 13.45 18.71 -8.62
C MET A 18 14.01 20.14 -8.52
N GLU A 19 13.45 21.11 -9.25
CA GLU A 19 13.76 22.52 -8.99
C GLU A 19 12.94 23.02 -7.78
N GLY A 20 13.58 23.09 -6.61
CA GLY A 20 13.08 23.65 -5.34
C GLY A 20 13.14 22.67 -4.17
N ALA A 21 12.94 23.12 -2.93
CA ALA A 21 12.88 22.23 -1.76
C ALA A 21 11.57 21.41 -1.74
N LEU A 22 11.63 20.13 -1.32
CA LEU A 22 10.43 19.36 -1.00
C LEU A 22 9.80 19.86 0.30
N HIS A 23 8.48 19.72 0.45
CA HIS A 23 7.78 20.13 1.67
C HIS A 23 7.08 18.94 2.30
N TRP A 24 7.50 18.58 3.51
CA TRP A 24 6.85 17.53 4.29
C TRP A 24 5.58 18.06 4.94
N THR A 25 4.52 17.27 4.92
CA THR A 25 3.24 17.60 5.54
C THR A 25 2.91 16.52 6.57
N GLU A 26 2.60 16.91 7.80
CA GLU A 26 2.09 15.97 8.79
C GLU A 26 0.66 15.57 8.40
N VAL A 27 0.42 14.27 8.32
CA VAL A 27 -0.86 13.71 7.89
C VAL A 27 -1.88 13.87 9.02
N THR A 28 -2.82 14.80 8.87
CA THR A 28 -3.88 15.02 9.87
C THR A 28 -4.71 13.75 10.10
N ILE A 29 -4.68 13.25 11.33
CA ILE A 29 -5.35 12.01 11.71
C ILE A 29 -6.65 12.33 12.47
N LYS A 30 -7.81 12.22 11.82
CA LYS A 30 -9.10 12.41 12.50
C LYS A 30 -9.50 11.18 13.32
N GLY A 31 -9.87 11.37 14.59
CA GLY A 31 -10.43 10.33 15.49
C GLY A 31 -9.40 9.40 16.16
N HIS A 32 -8.16 9.87 16.34
CA HIS A 32 -7.00 9.05 16.62
C HIS A 32 -6.59 9.01 18.10
N PRO A 33 -6.27 7.82 18.67
CA PRO A 33 -5.59 7.76 19.95
C PRO A 33 -4.08 7.97 19.75
N SER A 34 -3.64 9.22 19.83
CA SER A 34 -2.23 9.66 19.78
C SER A 34 -1.28 8.85 20.70
N HIS A 35 -1.79 8.30 21.80
CA HIS A 35 -1.02 7.50 22.77
C HIS A 35 -0.83 6.01 22.40
N VAL A 36 -1.44 5.51 21.31
CA VAL A 36 -1.50 4.06 21.00
C VAL A 36 -0.53 3.62 19.90
N LEU A 37 -0.02 4.54 19.06
CA LEU A 37 0.75 4.19 17.85
C LEU A 37 2.25 4.50 17.86
N GLY A 38 2.82 5.07 18.94
CA GLY A 38 4.26 4.99 19.10
C GLY A 38 4.63 3.50 19.14
N ARG A 39 5.37 3.00 18.15
CA ARG A 39 5.70 1.57 18.04
C ARG A 39 7.20 1.35 17.98
N ILE A 40 7.64 0.30 18.65
CA ILE A 40 9.05 -0.10 18.67
C ILE A 40 9.28 -1.01 17.47
N ASP A 41 10.00 -0.51 16.47
CA ASP A 41 10.41 -1.24 15.27
C ASP A 41 9.24 -2.02 14.60
N PRO A 42 8.14 -1.35 14.21
CA PRO A 42 6.97 -2.02 13.66
C PRO A 42 7.25 -2.61 12.28
N VAL A 43 6.62 -3.75 12.02
CA VAL A 43 6.44 -4.25 10.65
C VAL A 43 5.40 -3.39 9.96
N THR A 44 5.75 -2.87 8.78
CA THR A 44 4.87 -2.02 7.99
C THR A 44 4.87 -2.47 6.54
N GLY A 45 3.72 -2.35 5.88
CA GLY A 45 3.59 -2.72 4.47
C GLY A 45 2.36 -2.09 3.83
N VAL A 46 2.52 -1.60 2.60
CA VAL A 46 1.40 -1.07 1.81
C VAL A 46 0.83 -2.19 0.94
N TYR A 47 -0.50 -2.32 0.96
CA TYR A 47 -1.23 -3.16 0.04
C TYR A 47 -2.49 -2.42 -0.44
N ARG A 48 -2.60 -2.24 -1.77
CA ARG A 48 -3.61 -1.38 -2.40
C ARG A 48 -3.59 0.03 -1.80
N ASP A 49 -4.74 0.58 -1.43
CA ASP A 49 -4.89 1.91 -0.83
C ASP A 49 -4.83 1.88 0.71
N SER A 50 -4.05 0.97 1.30
CA SER A 50 -3.89 0.94 2.75
C SER A 50 -2.47 0.60 3.21
N LEU A 51 -2.01 1.32 4.23
CA LEU A 51 -0.79 1.02 4.99
C LEU A 51 -1.17 0.13 6.18
N TYR A 52 -0.57 -1.04 6.27
CA TYR A 52 -0.74 -1.98 7.37
C TYR A 52 0.44 -1.88 8.32
N VAL A 53 0.15 -1.87 9.62
CA VAL A 53 1.14 -1.73 10.69
C VAL A 53 0.89 -2.81 11.73
N PHE A 54 1.90 -3.64 11.94
CA PHE A 54 1.96 -4.65 12.97
C PHE A 54 3.17 -4.40 13.86
N GLY A 55 3.06 -4.64 15.16
CA GLY A 55 4.22 -4.57 16.05
C GLY A 55 3.83 -4.12 17.44
N GLU A 56 4.82 -3.89 18.28
CA GLU A 56 4.60 -3.59 19.68
C GLU A 56 4.38 -2.09 19.92
N SER A 57 3.25 -1.76 20.57
CA SER A 57 2.99 -0.41 21.05
C SER A 57 3.91 -0.07 22.22
N SER A 58 4.55 1.10 22.18
CA SER A 58 5.48 1.59 23.19
C SER A 58 4.82 1.88 24.54
N SER A 59 3.52 2.19 24.55
CA SER A 59 2.80 2.59 25.77
C SER A 59 2.21 1.44 26.57
N ASN A 60 1.81 0.34 25.90
CA ASN A 60 1.12 -0.78 26.56
C ASN A 60 1.55 -2.17 26.08
N ARG A 61 2.61 -2.26 25.28
CA ARG A 61 3.19 -3.53 24.80
C ARG A 61 2.20 -4.44 24.08
N ARG A 62 1.15 -3.87 23.46
CA ARG A 62 0.17 -4.60 22.65
C ARG A 62 0.72 -4.89 21.26
N ARG A 63 0.39 -6.07 20.73
CA ARG A 63 0.79 -6.57 19.41
C ARG A 63 -0.25 -6.29 18.33
N ASP A 64 -1.01 -5.20 18.48
CA ASP A 64 -2.18 -4.99 17.68
C ASP A 64 -1.89 -4.60 16.23
N MET A 65 -2.81 -5.02 15.35
CA MET A 65 -2.76 -4.78 13.92
C MET A 65 -3.61 -3.55 13.59
N TRP A 66 -3.06 -2.63 12.82
CA TRP A 66 -3.75 -1.43 12.36
C TRP A 66 -3.60 -1.29 10.85
N ARG A 67 -4.62 -0.70 10.21
CA ARG A 67 -4.53 -0.26 8.83
C ARG A 67 -4.91 1.22 8.71
N PHE A 68 -4.15 1.98 7.94
CA PHE A 68 -4.48 3.33 7.53
C PHE A 68 -4.99 3.31 6.10
N ASP A 69 -6.20 3.82 5.89
CA ASP A 69 -6.79 4.01 4.57
C ASP A 69 -6.32 5.36 4.02
N PHE A 70 -5.55 5.34 2.93
CA PHE A 70 -4.99 6.54 2.33
C PHE A 70 -6.08 7.46 1.74
N CYS A 71 -7.14 6.88 1.16
CA CYS A 71 -8.24 7.63 0.57
C CYS A 71 -9.08 8.34 1.63
N LYS A 72 -9.38 7.67 2.74
CA LYS A 72 -10.19 8.20 3.84
C LYS A 72 -9.38 8.99 4.87
N ARG A 73 -8.05 8.89 4.84
CA ARG A 73 -7.09 9.41 5.83
C ARG A 73 -7.45 8.99 7.26
N ARG A 74 -7.77 7.70 7.45
CA ARG A 74 -8.26 7.16 8.73
C ARG A 74 -7.64 5.82 9.08
N TRP A 75 -7.33 5.65 10.37
CA TRP A 75 -6.88 4.39 10.94
C TRP A 75 -8.05 3.51 11.35
N TYR A 76 -7.89 2.21 11.14
CA TYR A 76 -8.80 1.17 11.58
C TYR A 76 -7.99 0.10 12.32
N LYS A 77 -8.49 -0.31 13.48
CA LYS A 77 -7.93 -1.45 14.21
C LYS A 77 -8.45 -2.74 13.61
N ILE A 78 -7.55 -3.63 13.23
CA ILE A 78 -7.89 -4.96 12.72
C ILE A 78 -7.96 -5.93 13.91
N ARG A 79 -9.08 -6.67 14.01
CA ARG A 79 -9.25 -7.72 15.02
C ARG A 79 -8.81 -9.04 14.43
N THR A 80 -7.64 -9.51 14.83
CA THR A 80 -7.03 -10.73 14.31
C THR A 80 -6.22 -11.44 15.39
N THR A 81 -6.04 -12.75 15.24
CA THR A 81 -5.04 -13.52 16.00
C THR A 81 -3.66 -13.03 15.62
N GLN A 82 -2.79 -12.78 16.60
CA GLN A 82 -1.50 -12.12 16.36
C GLN A 82 -0.35 -13.11 16.58
N PRO A 83 0.70 -13.05 15.74
CA PRO A 83 1.96 -13.71 16.03
C PRO A 83 2.51 -13.33 17.42
N SER A 84 3.47 -14.12 17.91
CA SER A 84 4.17 -13.82 19.15
C SER A 84 4.83 -12.43 19.12
N ARG A 85 5.16 -11.88 20.31
CA ARG A 85 5.83 -10.57 20.42
C ARG A 85 7.12 -10.59 19.63
N ARG A 86 7.26 -9.64 18.70
CA ARG A 86 8.42 -9.51 17.84
C ARG A 86 8.62 -8.06 17.44
N ARG A 87 9.90 -7.71 17.34
CA ARG A 87 10.42 -6.45 16.83
C ARG A 87 11.62 -6.76 15.93
N ASP A 88 11.98 -5.83 15.06
CA ASP A 88 13.07 -6.00 14.09
C ASP A 88 12.88 -7.27 13.21
N SER A 89 11.64 -7.65 12.90
CA SER A 89 11.34 -8.75 11.97
C SER A 89 11.58 -8.30 10.53
N GLY A 90 12.09 -9.21 9.70
CA GLY A 90 12.07 -9.01 8.26
C GLY A 90 10.63 -9.11 7.75
N ALA A 91 10.24 -8.24 6.81
CA ALA A 91 8.88 -8.21 6.30
C ALA A 91 8.83 -7.89 4.81
N ILE A 92 7.89 -8.50 4.10
CA ILE A 92 7.66 -8.24 2.68
C ILE A 92 6.20 -8.50 2.30
N VAL A 93 5.66 -7.64 1.43
CA VAL A 93 4.32 -7.80 0.85
C VAL A 93 4.44 -8.45 -0.51
N LEU A 94 3.73 -9.57 -0.71
CA LEU A 94 3.70 -10.31 -1.97
C LEU A 94 2.33 -10.96 -2.19
N SER A 95 1.78 -10.80 -3.40
CA SER A 95 0.59 -11.52 -3.88
C SER A 95 -0.61 -11.53 -2.92
N GLY A 96 -0.92 -10.38 -2.32
CA GLY A 96 -2.06 -10.26 -1.40
C GLY A 96 -1.80 -10.77 0.03
N ARG A 97 -0.54 -11.05 0.36
CA ARG A 97 -0.10 -11.42 1.72
C ARG A 97 1.09 -10.59 2.17
N MET A 98 1.22 -10.42 3.48
CA MET A 98 2.43 -9.89 4.11
C MET A 98 3.11 -11.02 4.87
N TYR A 99 4.35 -11.32 4.50
CA TYR A 99 5.18 -12.31 5.15
C TYR A 99 6.09 -11.63 6.15
N ILE A 100 6.23 -12.22 7.34
CA ILE A 100 7.20 -11.79 8.34
C ILE A 100 8.06 -12.97 8.75
N PHE A 101 9.36 -12.76 8.78
CA PHE A 101 10.34 -13.76 9.18
C PHE A 101 11.16 -13.28 10.38
N GLY A 102 11.27 -14.14 11.37
CA GLY A 102 12.09 -13.93 12.54
C GLY A 102 11.76 -12.66 13.33
N GLY A 103 12.80 -11.96 13.74
CA GLY A 103 12.76 -10.86 14.71
C GLY A 103 13.15 -11.34 16.10
N ARG A 104 12.99 -10.45 17.08
CA ARG A 104 13.31 -10.74 18.48
C ARG A 104 12.15 -10.41 19.40
N SER A 105 11.93 -11.26 20.39
CA SER A 105 11.10 -10.95 21.55
C SER A 105 11.96 -10.37 22.68
N ASP A 106 11.40 -10.22 23.88
CA ASP A 106 12.17 -9.79 25.05
C ASP A 106 13.17 -10.86 25.54
N THR A 107 12.96 -12.13 25.18
CA THR A 107 13.70 -13.27 25.76
C THR A 107 14.37 -14.17 24.72
N VAL A 108 13.84 -14.23 23.50
CA VAL A 108 14.31 -15.14 22.45
C VAL A 108 14.33 -14.49 21.07
N LEU A 109 15.29 -14.93 20.24
CA LEU A 109 15.27 -14.72 18.80
C LEU A 109 14.29 -15.69 18.14
N LEU A 110 13.69 -15.26 17.04
CA LEU A 110 12.67 -16.01 16.32
C LEU A 110 13.18 -16.42 14.93
N GLN A 111 12.72 -17.58 14.46
CA GLN A 111 12.97 -18.12 13.11
C GLN A 111 11.67 -18.56 12.41
N ASP A 112 10.52 -18.24 12.98
CA ASP A 112 9.22 -18.60 12.43
C ASP A 112 8.85 -17.69 11.23
N LEU A 113 8.01 -18.22 10.36
CA LEU A 113 7.45 -17.50 9.21
C LEU A 113 5.94 -17.36 9.44
N HIS A 114 5.44 -16.13 9.43
CA HIS A 114 4.01 -15.87 9.50
C HIS A 114 3.56 -15.12 8.24
N ALA A 115 2.36 -15.44 7.77
CA ALA A 115 1.71 -14.74 6.66
C ALA A 115 0.41 -14.10 7.13
N PHE A 116 0.26 -12.80 6.89
CA PHE A 116 -0.99 -12.08 7.02
C PHE A 116 -1.68 -12.00 5.67
N ASP A 117 -2.88 -12.56 5.58
CA ASP A 117 -3.69 -12.51 4.39
C ASP A 117 -4.56 -11.25 4.39
N PHE A 118 -4.35 -10.35 3.43
CA PHE A 118 -5.04 -9.05 3.41
C PHE A 118 -6.53 -9.15 3.07
N LEU A 119 -6.97 -10.25 2.44
CA LEU A 119 -8.37 -10.45 2.09
C LEU A 119 -9.17 -10.93 3.31
N THR A 120 -8.61 -11.90 4.04
CA THR A 120 -9.25 -12.51 5.21
C THR A 120 -8.93 -11.81 6.52
N GLU A 121 -7.92 -10.91 6.52
CA GLU A 121 -7.37 -10.22 7.68
C GLU A 121 -6.89 -11.17 8.80
N ARG A 122 -6.30 -12.31 8.42
CA ARG A 122 -5.85 -13.35 9.34
C ARG A 122 -4.36 -13.64 9.20
N TRP A 123 -3.71 -13.81 10.34
CA TRP A 123 -2.37 -14.37 10.43
C TRP A 123 -2.42 -15.89 10.40
N THR A 124 -1.47 -16.49 9.71
CA THR A 124 -1.22 -17.93 9.68
C THR A 124 0.28 -18.16 9.86
N GLU A 125 0.65 -19.01 10.82
CA GLU A 125 2.02 -19.51 10.91
C GLU A 125 2.25 -20.55 9.81
N LEU A 126 3.33 -20.40 9.07
CA LEU A 126 3.68 -21.31 7.97
C LEU A 126 4.75 -22.29 8.45
N GLU A 127 4.40 -23.57 8.48
CA GLU A 127 5.37 -24.63 8.70
C GLU A 127 6.31 -24.71 7.49
N THR A 128 7.60 -24.60 7.77
CA THR A 128 8.65 -24.52 6.75
C THR A 128 9.68 -25.62 6.97
N GLY A 129 10.14 -26.24 5.89
CA GLY A 129 11.16 -27.29 5.88
C GLY A 129 12.48 -26.84 5.24
N GLY A 130 13.36 -27.81 4.99
CA GLY A 130 14.64 -27.59 4.29
C GLY A 130 15.74 -26.99 5.17
N GLY A 131 16.73 -26.36 4.52
CA GLY A 131 17.88 -25.71 5.15
C GLY A 131 17.50 -24.35 5.73
N LYS A 132 16.69 -24.37 6.78
CA LYS A 132 16.07 -23.18 7.37
C LYS A 132 17.12 -22.20 7.96
N PRO A 133 16.97 -20.88 7.77
CA PRO A 133 17.84 -19.89 8.40
C PRO A 133 17.79 -19.93 9.93
N SER A 134 18.89 -19.55 10.56
CA SER A 134 18.95 -19.35 12.02
C SER A 134 17.99 -18.26 12.50
N ALA A 135 17.60 -18.35 13.78
CA ALA A 135 16.82 -17.30 14.44
C ALA A 135 17.57 -15.97 14.45
N ARG A 136 16.96 -14.93 13.87
CA ARG A 136 17.63 -13.67 13.57
C ARG A 136 16.70 -12.47 13.61
N TYR A 137 17.26 -11.29 13.81
CA TYR A 137 16.54 -10.02 13.73
C TYR A 137 17.29 -9.03 12.84
N GLY A 138 16.62 -7.96 12.40
CA GLY A 138 17.20 -6.91 11.57
C GLY A 138 17.63 -7.39 10.18
N CYS A 139 17.07 -8.51 9.71
CA CYS A 139 17.30 -9.06 8.39
C CYS A 139 16.50 -8.33 7.32
N VAL A 140 17.01 -8.38 6.09
CA VAL A 140 16.33 -7.89 4.89
C VAL A 140 15.43 -8.98 4.32
N CYS A 141 14.22 -8.61 3.90
CA CYS A 141 13.31 -9.49 3.17
C CYS A 141 12.95 -8.90 1.82
N ALA A 142 12.94 -9.73 0.79
CA ALA A 142 12.53 -9.38 -0.56
C ALA A 142 11.81 -10.57 -1.21
N ALA A 143 11.20 -10.36 -2.38
CA ALA A 143 10.44 -11.41 -3.03
C ALA A 143 10.52 -11.37 -4.56
N CYS A 144 10.70 -12.52 -5.21
CA CYS A 144 10.50 -12.65 -6.64
C CYS A 144 9.07 -13.12 -6.93
N SER A 145 8.21 -12.22 -7.41
CA SER A 145 6.81 -12.53 -7.71
C SER A 145 6.64 -13.54 -8.85
N THR A 146 7.51 -13.48 -9.86
CA THR A 146 7.45 -14.38 -11.04
C THR A 146 7.58 -15.85 -10.66
N TYR A 147 8.44 -16.16 -9.68
CA TYR A 147 8.73 -17.54 -9.26
C TYR A 147 8.15 -17.88 -7.88
N GLY A 148 7.53 -16.92 -7.19
CA GLY A 148 7.01 -17.13 -5.84
C GLY A 148 8.10 -17.42 -4.80
N ILE A 149 9.25 -16.75 -4.91
CA ILE A 149 10.39 -16.97 -4.01
C ILE A 149 10.49 -15.81 -3.01
N LEU A 150 10.61 -16.11 -1.72
CA LEU A 150 11.03 -15.14 -0.70
C LEU A 150 12.53 -15.25 -0.45
N PHE A 151 13.20 -14.11 -0.34
CA PHE A 151 14.59 -14.03 0.05
C PHE A 151 14.73 -13.41 1.44
N VAL A 152 15.59 -14.01 2.26
CA VAL A 152 16.03 -13.47 3.55
C VAL A 152 17.54 -13.29 3.49
N PHE A 153 18.00 -12.07 3.72
CA PHE A 153 19.42 -11.74 3.71
C PHE A 153 19.85 -11.10 5.04
N ALA A 154 21.01 -11.51 5.53
CA ALA A 154 21.71 -10.89 6.65
C ALA A 154 20.87 -10.84 7.94
N GLY A 155 21.08 -9.81 8.77
CA GLY A 155 20.54 -9.70 10.14
C GLY A 155 21.58 -10.10 11.18
N SER A 156 21.15 -10.29 12.42
CA SER A 156 22.00 -10.76 13.51
C SER A 156 21.34 -11.90 14.27
N ASP A 157 22.17 -12.85 14.71
CA ASP A 157 21.81 -13.85 15.70
C ASP A 157 22.62 -13.68 17.00
N SER A 158 22.68 -14.70 17.85
CA SER A 158 23.45 -14.66 19.10
C SER A 158 24.97 -14.60 18.90
N SER A 159 25.47 -14.95 17.71
CA SER A 159 26.89 -14.94 17.36
C SER A 159 27.36 -13.62 16.75
N GLY A 160 26.44 -12.81 16.23
CA GLY A 160 26.74 -11.51 15.64
C GLY A 160 25.98 -11.26 14.35
N ALA A 161 26.46 -10.29 13.57
CA ALA A 161 25.91 -9.98 12.26
C ALA A 161 26.18 -11.12 11.26
N LEU A 162 25.25 -11.32 10.33
CA LEU A 162 25.25 -12.40 9.35
C LEU A 162 25.35 -11.84 7.93
N ARG A 163 25.90 -12.64 7.01
CA ARG A 163 25.99 -12.34 5.55
C ARG A 163 25.34 -13.40 4.66
N ASP A 164 24.72 -14.40 5.29
CA ASP A 164 24.07 -15.50 4.59
C ASP A 164 22.76 -15.03 3.93
N MET A 165 22.35 -15.75 2.90
CA MET A 165 21.12 -15.51 2.15
C MET A 165 20.39 -16.82 1.98
N TYR A 166 19.08 -16.79 2.14
CA TYR A 166 18.24 -17.96 1.93
C TYR A 166 17.08 -17.61 1.02
N GLU A 167 16.66 -18.60 0.25
CA GLU A 167 15.48 -18.56 -0.59
C GLU A 167 14.44 -19.59 -0.10
N LEU A 168 13.19 -19.15 -0.01
CA LEU A 168 12.04 -19.97 0.28
C LEU A 168 11.13 -20.02 -0.93
N ASP A 169 10.89 -21.20 -1.46
CA ASP A 169 9.84 -21.43 -2.43
C ASP A 169 8.48 -21.42 -1.72
N LEU A 170 7.60 -20.46 -2.05
CA LEU A 170 6.30 -20.31 -1.41
C LEU A 170 5.29 -21.39 -1.80
N ASN A 171 5.56 -22.19 -2.84
CA ASN A 171 4.69 -23.30 -3.22
C ASN A 171 4.99 -24.55 -2.39
N THR A 172 6.27 -24.79 -2.09
CA THR A 172 6.73 -26.00 -1.37
C THR A 172 7.07 -25.75 0.10
N LEU A 173 7.21 -24.47 0.49
CA LEU A 173 7.64 -24.02 1.81
C LEU A 173 8.98 -24.64 2.27
N GLN A 174 9.88 -24.89 1.31
CA GLN A 174 11.23 -25.39 1.57
C GLN A 174 12.27 -24.28 1.46
N TRP A 175 13.11 -24.16 2.49
CA TRP A 175 14.25 -23.26 2.50
C TRP A 175 15.48 -23.91 1.86
N ILE A 176 16.24 -23.10 1.14
CA ILE A 176 17.57 -23.43 0.63
C ILE A 176 18.48 -22.23 0.88
N GLU A 177 19.71 -22.47 1.33
CA GLU A 177 20.74 -21.43 1.38
C GLU A 177 21.13 -21.06 -0.06
N THR A 178 21.04 -19.77 -0.39
CA THR A 178 21.30 -19.27 -1.74
C THR A 178 22.81 -19.35 -2.03
N ASP A 179 23.16 -19.92 -3.18
CA ASP A 179 24.53 -19.85 -3.74
C ASP A 179 24.83 -18.43 -4.21
N GLN A 180 25.23 -17.57 -3.28
CA GLN A 180 25.54 -16.17 -3.53
C GLN A 180 26.84 -16.02 -4.31
N ARG A 181 26.81 -15.27 -5.41
CA ARG A 181 27.99 -15.01 -6.26
C ARG A 181 28.31 -13.52 -6.38
N GLY A 182 29.50 -13.20 -6.85
CA GLY A 182 29.92 -11.82 -7.12
C GLY A 182 30.37 -11.06 -5.86
N SER A 183 30.05 -9.78 -5.80
CA SER A 183 30.44 -8.86 -4.72
C SER A 183 29.52 -8.99 -3.52
N VAL A 184 29.55 -10.14 -2.83
CA VAL A 184 28.67 -10.42 -1.68
C VAL A 184 28.93 -9.40 -0.56
N PRO A 185 27.89 -8.70 -0.05
CA PRO A 185 28.04 -7.74 1.03
C PRO A 185 28.59 -8.39 2.31
N SER A 186 29.32 -7.60 3.10
CA SER A 186 29.75 -8.01 4.45
C SER A 186 28.57 -8.27 5.38
N ALA A 187 28.84 -9.01 6.47
CA ALA A 187 27.85 -9.30 7.48
C ALA A 187 27.26 -8.02 8.10
N ARG A 188 25.93 -7.92 8.18
CA ARG A 188 25.27 -6.68 8.62
C ARG A 188 23.86 -6.88 9.15
N GLU A 189 23.44 -6.01 10.05
CA GLU A 189 22.05 -5.85 10.47
C GLU A 189 21.52 -4.46 10.20
N GLY A 190 20.19 -4.33 10.08
CA GLY A 190 19.52 -3.04 9.97
C GLY A 190 19.89 -2.26 8.71
N ALA A 191 20.42 -2.94 7.69
CA ALA A 191 20.49 -2.40 6.34
C ALA A 191 19.07 -2.25 5.80
N SER A 192 18.87 -1.28 4.90
CA SER A 192 17.58 -1.10 4.25
C SER A 192 17.68 -1.54 2.80
N SER A 193 16.59 -2.14 2.32
CA SER A 193 16.53 -2.65 0.96
C SER A 193 15.27 -2.19 0.26
N VAL A 194 15.37 -2.02 -1.05
CA VAL A 194 14.22 -1.81 -1.92
C VAL A 194 14.30 -2.76 -3.11
N GLN A 195 13.14 -3.20 -3.56
CA GLN A 195 13.04 -3.99 -4.78
C GLN A 195 12.70 -3.07 -5.95
N HIS A 196 13.47 -3.18 -7.03
CA HIS A 196 13.18 -2.51 -8.29
C HIS A 196 13.42 -3.47 -9.45
N ARG A 197 12.36 -3.80 -10.19
CA ARG A 197 12.36 -4.85 -11.23
C ARG A 197 12.84 -6.20 -10.65
N ASN A 198 13.87 -6.78 -11.24
CA ASN A 198 14.44 -8.08 -10.84
C ASN A 198 15.56 -7.95 -9.79
N PHE A 199 15.81 -6.74 -9.27
CA PHE A 199 16.94 -6.48 -8.39
C PHE A 199 16.49 -6.11 -6.98
N ILE A 200 17.26 -6.56 -6.00
CA ILE A 200 17.21 -6.07 -4.63
C ILE A 200 18.36 -5.08 -4.47
N TYR A 201 18.05 -3.83 -4.17
CA TYR A 201 19.06 -2.82 -3.84
C TYR A 201 19.21 -2.74 -2.34
N LEU A 202 20.45 -2.72 -1.84
CA LEU A 202 20.80 -2.80 -0.44
C LEU A 202 21.77 -1.68 -0.09
N PHE A 203 21.41 -0.83 0.88
CA PHE A 203 22.26 0.26 1.35
C PHE A 203 22.47 0.19 2.86
N GLY A 204 23.72 0.41 3.28
CA GLY A 204 24.13 0.58 4.66
C GLY A 204 23.97 -0.65 5.55
N GLY A 205 23.64 -0.41 6.83
CA GLY A 205 23.64 -1.40 7.90
C GLY A 205 24.84 -1.25 8.83
N ARG A 206 25.00 -2.18 9.76
CA ARG A 206 26.17 -2.25 10.67
C ARG A 206 26.53 -3.69 11.04
N ASP A 207 27.77 -3.95 11.41
CA ASP A 207 28.25 -5.27 11.88
C ASP A 207 28.43 -5.36 13.41
N GLY A 208 28.21 -4.26 14.12
CA GLY A 208 28.46 -4.15 15.57
C GLY A 208 29.59 -3.18 15.90
N GLU A 209 30.56 -3.03 15.00
CA GLU A 209 31.70 -2.11 15.13
C GLU A 209 31.58 -0.92 14.18
N ARG A 210 31.18 -1.18 12.94
CA ARG A 210 31.19 -0.20 11.84
C ARG A 210 29.80 0.01 11.29
N TYR A 211 29.56 1.25 10.86
CA TYR A 211 28.42 1.60 10.02
C TYR A 211 28.85 1.51 8.56
N PHE A 212 28.00 0.94 7.72
CA PHE A 212 28.29 0.82 6.30
C PHE A 212 27.62 1.94 5.50
N GLY A 213 28.32 2.45 4.49
CA GLY A 213 27.81 3.36 3.45
C GLY A 213 27.99 2.79 2.03
N ASP A 214 28.29 1.50 1.94
CA ASP A 214 28.39 0.76 0.69
C ASP A 214 27.00 0.46 0.10
N PHE A 215 26.96 0.25 -1.21
CA PHE A 215 25.72 0.09 -1.95
C PHE A 215 25.82 -1.08 -2.92
N PHE A 216 24.83 -1.97 -2.90
CA PHE A 216 24.83 -3.19 -3.70
C PHE A 216 23.50 -3.39 -4.39
N CYS A 217 23.52 -4.16 -5.48
CA CYS A 217 22.33 -4.81 -6.01
C CYS A 217 22.54 -6.31 -6.16
N PHE A 218 21.47 -7.06 -5.91
CA PHE A 218 21.38 -8.49 -6.13
C PHE A 218 20.41 -8.77 -7.27
N ASP A 219 20.88 -9.46 -8.31
CA ASP A 219 20.05 -9.96 -9.39
C ASP A 219 19.37 -11.27 -8.97
N MET A 220 18.07 -11.23 -8.70
CA MET A 220 17.34 -12.39 -8.16
C MET A 220 17.39 -13.62 -9.09
N PRO A 221 17.14 -13.51 -10.42
CA PRO A 221 17.33 -14.61 -11.36
C PRO A 221 18.71 -15.28 -11.32
N THR A 222 19.79 -14.51 -11.34
CA THR A 222 21.16 -15.04 -11.50
C THR A 222 21.90 -15.26 -10.18
N ARG A 223 21.33 -14.80 -9.07
CA ARG A 223 21.88 -14.87 -7.70
C ARG A 223 23.25 -14.18 -7.59
N LEU A 224 23.43 -13.10 -8.36
CA LEU A 224 24.66 -12.35 -8.45
C LEU A 224 24.57 -11.01 -7.72
N TRP A 225 25.46 -10.80 -6.77
CA TRP A 225 25.69 -9.50 -6.13
C TRP A 225 26.66 -8.64 -6.95
N THR A 226 26.33 -7.37 -7.10
CA THR A 226 27.18 -6.35 -7.75
C THR A 226 27.29 -5.12 -6.83
N SER A 227 28.53 -4.69 -6.56
CA SER A 227 28.78 -3.40 -5.91
C SER A 227 28.41 -2.26 -6.86
N ILE A 228 27.74 -1.23 -6.34
CA ILE A 228 27.35 -0.05 -7.10
C ILE A 228 28.28 1.09 -6.70
N ASP A 229 29.24 1.36 -7.57
CA ASP A 229 30.07 2.57 -7.46
C ASP A 229 29.23 3.78 -7.88
N THR A 230 29.14 4.78 -7.00
CA THR A 230 28.35 5.97 -7.23
C THR A 230 29.20 6.99 -7.99
N LEU A 231 28.67 7.53 -9.09
CA LEU A 231 29.40 8.51 -9.90
C LEU A 231 29.41 9.88 -9.19
N PRO A 232 30.52 10.65 -9.28
CA PRO A 232 30.55 12.02 -8.78
C PRO A 232 29.50 12.91 -9.44
N LEU A 233 29.08 13.96 -8.74
CA LEU A 233 28.25 15.01 -9.33
C LEU A 233 29.01 15.69 -10.50
N PRO A 234 28.33 16.05 -11.60
CA PRO A 234 28.96 16.83 -12.65
C PRO A 234 29.32 18.22 -12.09
N ALA A 235 30.51 18.73 -12.44
CA ALA A 235 30.92 20.05 -12.01
C ALA A 235 29.88 21.09 -12.44
N PRO A 236 29.51 22.06 -11.57
CA PRO A 236 28.63 23.14 -11.98
C PRO A 236 29.25 23.87 -13.18
N PRO A 237 28.45 24.30 -14.17
CA PRO A 237 28.97 25.05 -15.30
C PRO A 237 29.65 26.32 -14.78
N LEU A 238 30.89 26.55 -15.22
CA LEU A 238 31.61 27.78 -14.94
C LEU A 238 30.76 28.94 -15.43
N MET A 239 30.18 29.71 -14.51
CA MET A 239 29.63 31.02 -14.85
C MET A 239 30.81 31.88 -15.29
N ASP A 240 30.81 32.32 -16.55
CA ASP A 240 31.72 33.33 -17.05
C ASP A 240 31.58 34.58 -16.15
N SER A 241 32.58 34.80 -15.31
CA SER A 241 32.66 35.93 -14.40
C SER A 241 33.15 37.16 -15.16
N ASP A 242 32.29 37.74 -15.99
CA ASP A 242 32.46 39.12 -16.45
C ASP A 242 31.64 40.03 -15.54
N PHE A 243 32.31 40.69 -14.59
CA PHE A 243 32.26 42.14 -14.41
C PHE A 243 33.19 42.56 -13.26
N SER A 244 34.32 43.16 -13.65
CA SER A 244 35.16 43.94 -12.75
C SER A 244 34.47 45.23 -12.34
N SER A 245 34.51 45.59 -11.05
CA SER A 245 34.99 46.94 -10.68
C SER A 245 35.44 46.98 -9.21
N SER A 246 36.75 47.26 -9.07
CA SER A 246 37.47 47.85 -7.96
C SER A 246 36.67 48.52 -6.83
N ARG A 247 37.13 48.36 -5.57
CA ARG A 247 37.86 49.40 -4.81
C ARG A 247 38.31 48.94 -3.40
N HIS A 248 39.59 49.20 -3.14
CA HIS A 248 40.22 49.63 -1.88
C HIS A 248 40.36 48.63 -0.73
N GLY A 249 41.61 48.30 -0.41
CA GLY A 249 42.00 47.55 0.77
C GLY A 249 42.35 48.44 1.97
N ALA A 250 42.59 47.78 3.10
CA ALA A 250 43.63 48.09 4.08
C ALA A 250 43.62 46.96 5.12
N ALA A 251 44.80 46.70 5.69
CA ALA A 251 45.12 45.67 6.65
C ALA A 251 44.39 45.82 8.00
N ASP A 252 44.31 44.74 8.78
CA ASP A 252 45.07 44.67 10.03
C ASP A 252 45.13 43.26 10.60
N GLU A 253 46.34 42.86 10.96
CA GLU A 253 46.66 41.72 11.81
C GLU A 253 46.35 42.08 13.27
N GLU A 254 45.69 41.20 14.02
CA GLU A 254 45.98 41.13 15.46
C GLU A 254 45.93 39.70 15.99
N LYS A 255 46.92 39.41 16.82
CA LYS A 255 47.45 38.11 17.18
C LYS A 255 47.39 38.02 18.70
N VAL A 256 46.64 37.07 19.25
CA VAL A 256 46.72 36.72 20.69
C VAL A 256 46.84 35.20 20.84
N ARG A 257 47.88 34.77 21.55
CA ARG A 257 48.24 33.37 21.87
C ARG A 257 47.72 32.96 23.29
N PRO A 258 48.11 31.83 23.90
CA PRO A 258 47.23 30.65 24.05
C PRO A 258 47.03 30.21 25.53
N GLY A 259 46.14 29.25 25.78
CA GLY A 259 45.93 28.69 27.12
C GLY A 259 45.40 27.25 27.15
N ALA A 260 46.33 26.31 27.29
CA ALA A 260 46.25 25.00 27.96
C ALA A 260 45.14 23.97 27.56
N HIS A 261 45.49 23.06 26.65
CA HIS A 261 44.89 21.72 26.54
C HIS A 261 45.75 20.67 27.28
N GLY A 262 45.11 19.89 28.14
CA GLY A 262 45.63 18.64 28.71
C GLY A 262 45.19 17.43 27.87
N ARG A 263 46.20 16.71 27.35
CA ARG A 263 46.22 15.38 26.69
C ARG A 263 44.99 14.48 26.81
N VAL A 264 44.56 13.91 25.67
CA VAL A 264 44.51 12.45 25.44
C VAL A 264 44.69 12.15 23.93
N GLY A 265 45.67 11.28 23.62
CA GLY A 265 45.62 10.24 22.58
C GLY A 265 45.27 10.62 21.14
N ASP A 266 46.32 10.85 20.35
CA ASP A 266 46.33 10.74 18.90
C ASP A 266 46.03 9.28 18.47
N TYR A 267 44.91 9.07 17.79
CA TYR A 267 44.70 7.99 16.83
C TYR A 267 43.92 8.59 15.66
N GLY A 268 44.66 8.91 14.59
CA GLY A 268 44.11 9.28 13.31
C GLY A 268 43.21 8.18 12.75
N GLY A 269 41.92 8.48 12.68
CA GLY A 269 40.95 7.84 11.81
C GLY A 269 40.15 8.98 11.20
N GLU A 270 40.29 9.17 9.89
CA GLU A 270 39.61 10.22 9.14
C GLU A 270 38.11 10.20 9.46
N ALA A 271 37.60 11.34 9.93
CA ALA A 271 36.17 11.55 10.06
C ALA A 271 35.57 11.58 8.64
N GLU A 272 34.98 10.48 8.20
CA GLU A 272 34.19 10.40 6.96
C GLU A 272 32.88 11.21 7.10
N THR A 273 33.02 12.53 7.06
CA THR A 273 31.97 13.47 6.67
C THR A 273 31.61 13.21 5.20
N SER A 274 30.30 13.24 4.86
CA SER A 274 29.69 13.05 3.53
C SER A 274 30.67 12.89 2.35
N SER A 275 30.74 11.69 1.77
CA SER A 275 31.67 11.38 0.67
C SER A 275 31.52 12.30 -0.55
N ALA A 276 32.65 12.53 -1.24
CA ALA A 276 32.88 13.44 -2.36
C ALA A 276 31.95 13.30 -3.59
N ASN A 277 30.99 12.36 -3.60
CA ASN A 277 30.11 12.04 -4.72
C ASN A 277 28.62 12.33 -4.47
N GLY A 278 28.26 13.03 -3.38
CA GLY A 278 26.86 13.34 -3.06
C GLY A 278 26.07 12.14 -2.52
N ALA A 279 26.75 11.06 -2.16
CA ALA A 279 26.16 9.88 -1.55
C ALA A 279 25.85 10.10 -0.04
N PRO A 280 24.84 9.40 0.51
CA PRO A 280 24.53 9.46 1.94
C PRO A 280 25.69 8.92 2.79
N SER A 281 25.86 9.48 3.99
CA SER A 281 26.82 8.96 4.98
C SER A 281 26.48 7.52 5.42
N PRO A 282 27.48 6.73 5.87
CA PRO A 282 27.26 5.41 6.45
C PRO A 282 26.18 5.42 7.54
N ARG A 283 25.20 4.50 7.46
CA ARG A 283 24.02 4.53 8.34
C ARG A 283 23.31 3.19 8.44
N TYR A 284 22.54 3.01 9.50
CA TYR A 284 21.65 1.86 9.70
C TYR A 284 20.25 2.28 10.17
N ARG A 285 19.27 1.38 10.01
CA ARG A 285 17.85 1.54 10.35
C ARG A 285 17.23 2.83 9.79
N HIS A 286 17.59 3.21 8.57
CA HIS A 286 16.93 4.28 7.84
C HIS A 286 15.69 3.74 7.11
N GLY A 287 14.70 4.61 6.85
CA GLY A 287 13.59 4.22 5.98
C GLY A 287 14.06 4.17 4.53
N ALA A 288 13.57 3.21 3.75
CA ALA A 288 13.82 3.16 2.31
C ALA A 288 12.55 2.78 1.53
N ALA A 289 12.34 3.41 0.38
CA ALA A 289 11.25 3.06 -0.53
C ALA A 289 11.64 3.31 -1.99
N ALA A 290 11.17 2.46 -2.90
CA ALA A 290 11.36 2.65 -4.34
C ALA A 290 10.09 3.21 -4.99
N HIS A 291 10.26 4.20 -5.86
CA HIS A 291 9.20 4.70 -6.73
C HIS A 291 9.76 5.01 -8.11
N ARG A 292 9.13 4.45 -9.14
CA ARG A 292 9.58 4.56 -10.53
C ARG A 292 11.07 4.19 -10.65
N HIS A 293 11.88 5.10 -11.16
CA HIS A 293 13.32 4.92 -11.40
C HIS A 293 14.18 5.41 -10.23
N CYS A 294 13.59 5.61 -9.04
CA CYS A 294 14.29 6.16 -7.89
C CYS A 294 14.13 5.30 -6.63
N MET A 295 15.19 5.27 -5.81
CA MET A 295 15.19 4.84 -4.42
C MET A 295 15.29 6.08 -3.53
N TYR A 296 14.41 6.17 -2.53
CA TYR A 296 14.38 7.22 -1.53
C TYR A 296 14.84 6.62 -0.21
N ILE A 297 15.73 7.31 0.49
CA ILE A 297 16.09 6.96 1.87
C ILE A 297 15.90 8.14 2.80
N PHE A 298 15.43 7.86 4.02
CA PHE A 298 15.16 8.90 5.03
C PHE A 298 15.67 8.50 6.41
N GLY A 299 16.42 9.41 7.03
CA GLY A 299 16.86 9.30 8.42
C GLY A 299 17.83 8.15 8.68
N GLY A 300 17.65 7.48 9.82
CA GLY A 300 18.57 6.46 10.32
C GLY A 300 19.51 6.97 11.41
N CYS A 301 20.59 6.25 11.63
CA CYS A 301 21.59 6.59 12.63
C CYS A 301 23.00 6.25 12.14
N ASN A 302 23.97 7.05 12.54
CA ASN A 302 25.40 6.86 12.27
C ASN A 302 26.22 7.14 13.55
N THR A 303 27.54 7.33 13.41
CA THR A 303 28.45 7.69 14.50
C THR A 303 28.18 9.07 15.11
N GLU A 304 27.59 9.99 14.35
CA GLU A 304 27.29 11.37 14.78
C GLU A 304 25.94 11.49 15.48
N GLY A 305 25.01 10.55 15.23
CA GLY A 305 23.72 10.48 15.92
C GLY A 305 22.58 10.03 15.02
N LEU A 306 21.38 10.52 15.33
CA LEU A 306 20.19 10.30 14.51
C LEU A 306 20.17 11.28 13.33
N LEU A 307 19.62 10.82 12.21
CA LEU A 307 19.55 11.57 10.97
C LEU A 307 18.08 11.87 10.60
N ASN A 308 17.86 12.94 9.85
CA ASN A 308 16.57 13.32 9.23
C ASN A 308 16.71 13.80 7.78
N ASP A 309 17.85 13.51 7.15
CA ASP A 309 18.12 13.82 5.75
C ASP A 309 17.31 12.92 4.80
N LEU A 310 17.00 13.45 3.61
CA LEU A 310 16.35 12.73 2.52
C LEU A 310 17.32 12.64 1.34
N TYR A 311 17.57 11.42 0.87
CA TYR A 311 18.39 11.17 -0.31
C TYR A 311 17.63 10.40 -1.36
N VAL A 312 17.96 10.66 -2.62
CA VAL A 312 17.39 9.99 -3.78
C VAL A 312 18.49 9.42 -4.65
N PHE A 313 18.42 8.11 -4.89
CA PHE A 313 19.24 7.42 -5.88
C PHE A 313 18.43 7.19 -7.15
N ASN A 314 18.95 7.59 -8.29
CA ASN A 314 18.36 7.30 -9.58
C ASN A 314 18.97 6.00 -10.15
N PHE A 315 18.13 5.00 -10.42
CA PHE A 315 18.56 3.68 -10.91
C PHE A 315 19.17 3.73 -12.32
N ASP A 316 18.74 4.66 -13.17
CA ASP A 316 19.21 4.78 -14.55
C ASP A 316 20.57 5.50 -14.61
N THR A 317 20.71 6.62 -13.89
CA THR A 317 21.96 7.42 -13.90
C THR A 317 23.00 6.94 -12.89
N ARG A 318 22.59 6.08 -11.94
CA ARG A 318 23.40 5.57 -10.84
C ARG A 318 24.01 6.66 -9.96
N ARG A 319 23.22 7.68 -9.64
CA ARG A 319 23.64 8.84 -8.85
C ARG A 319 22.74 9.09 -7.66
N TRP A 320 23.36 9.40 -6.53
CA TRP A 320 22.70 9.93 -5.35
C TRP A 320 22.56 11.45 -5.46
N HIS A 321 21.48 11.95 -4.88
CA HIS A 321 21.22 13.36 -4.73
C HIS A 321 20.66 13.58 -3.33
N ALA A 322 21.27 14.49 -2.57
CA ALA A 322 20.67 15.03 -1.35
C ALA A 322 19.47 15.89 -1.75
N VAL A 323 18.34 15.71 -1.06
CA VAL A 323 17.10 16.43 -1.37
C VAL A 323 16.86 17.52 -0.33
N GLU A 324 16.99 18.77 -0.76
CA GLU A 324 16.58 19.91 0.04
C GLU A 324 15.11 19.79 0.40
N SER A 325 14.81 19.90 1.69
CA SER A 325 13.48 19.66 2.23
C SER A 325 13.15 20.68 3.31
N SER A 326 11.86 20.99 3.48
CA SER A 326 11.30 21.89 4.49
C SER A 326 10.25 21.17 5.32
N ASN A 327 10.02 21.65 6.55
CA ASN A 327 9.16 21.00 7.55
C ASN A 327 9.55 19.54 7.82
N VAL A 328 10.85 19.25 7.73
CA VAL A 328 11.41 17.91 7.79
C VAL A 328 11.11 17.27 9.15
N PRO A 329 10.65 16.01 9.18
CA PRO A 329 10.43 15.28 10.44
C PRO A 329 11.70 15.24 11.28
N SER A 330 11.55 15.18 12.60
CA SER A 330 12.69 15.14 13.53
C SER A 330 13.61 13.94 13.28
N PRO A 331 14.92 14.02 13.61
CA PRO A 331 15.86 12.90 13.52
C PRO A 331 15.34 11.63 14.16
N ARG A 332 15.41 10.51 13.43
CA ARG A 332 14.79 9.25 13.82
C ARG A 332 15.36 8.06 13.08
N MET A 333 15.34 6.92 13.76
CA MET A 333 15.68 5.61 13.19
C MET A 333 14.47 4.67 13.20
N SER A 334 14.59 3.54 12.51
CA SER A 334 13.55 2.51 12.40
C SER A 334 12.24 3.03 11.80
N VAL A 335 12.36 3.89 10.77
CA VAL A 335 11.22 4.52 10.10
C VAL A 335 10.59 3.56 9.11
N GLY A 336 9.26 3.44 9.14
CA GLY A 336 8.52 2.80 8.05
C GLY A 336 8.35 3.77 6.89
N ALA A 337 9.15 3.62 5.82
CA ALA A 337 9.04 4.43 4.60
C ALA A 337 8.27 3.67 3.53
N HIS A 338 7.23 4.28 2.96
CA HIS A 338 6.34 3.63 1.99
C HIS A 338 5.91 4.60 0.90
N ILE A 339 5.70 4.08 -0.30
CA ILE A 339 5.15 4.86 -1.41
C ILE A 339 3.69 4.48 -1.59
N HIS A 340 2.82 5.50 -1.66
CA HIS A 340 1.45 5.33 -2.12
C HIS A 340 1.18 6.37 -3.21
N LYS A 341 0.78 5.89 -4.39
CA LYS A 341 0.69 6.68 -5.62
C LYS A 341 2.01 7.41 -5.88
N ASN A 342 2.04 8.73 -5.68
CA ASN A 342 3.17 9.60 -6.01
C ASN A 342 3.73 10.33 -4.79
N SER A 343 3.39 9.85 -3.59
CA SER A 343 3.84 10.44 -2.33
C SER A 343 4.64 9.42 -1.53
N LEU A 344 5.73 9.89 -0.94
CA LEU A 344 6.49 9.18 0.07
C LEU A 344 5.86 9.46 1.43
N TYR A 345 5.50 8.39 2.12
CA TYR A 345 5.00 8.41 3.47
C TYR A 345 6.06 7.87 4.41
N ILE A 346 6.26 8.56 5.53
CA ILE A 346 7.03 8.01 6.64
C ILE A 346 6.17 7.89 7.88
N PHE A 347 6.24 6.73 8.53
CA PHE A 347 5.47 6.42 9.72
C PHE A 347 6.39 6.06 10.88
N GLY A 348 6.19 6.76 12.00
CA GLY A 348 6.82 6.50 13.28
C GLY A 348 8.34 6.60 13.27
N GLY A 349 9.00 5.56 13.78
CA GLY A 349 10.41 5.58 14.13
C GLY A 349 10.63 5.96 15.60
N ARG A 350 11.90 6.05 16.00
CA ARG A 350 12.26 6.34 17.39
C ARG A 350 13.50 7.21 17.55
N GLU A 351 13.56 7.84 18.70
CA GLU A 351 14.73 8.48 19.30
C GLU A 351 14.98 7.82 20.66
N ALA A 352 16.04 7.01 20.77
CA ALA A 352 16.26 6.15 21.92
C ALA A 352 15.01 5.31 22.29
N TYR A 353 14.41 5.54 23.47
CA TYR A 353 13.20 4.85 23.93
C TYR A 353 11.89 5.54 23.51
N ARG A 354 11.96 6.77 22.98
CA ARG A 354 10.80 7.53 22.55
C ARG A 354 10.40 7.10 21.14
N CYS A 355 9.20 6.57 21.00
CA CYS A 355 8.64 6.24 19.69
C CYS A 355 7.76 7.38 19.20
N PHE A 356 7.95 7.78 17.94
CA PHE A 356 7.12 8.79 17.31
C PHE A 356 5.82 8.16 16.81
N PRO A 357 4.64 8.71 17.12
CA PRO A 357 3.36 8.25 16.59
C PRO A 357 2.93 9.03 15.33
N ASP A 358 3.75 9.99 14.91
CA ASP A 358 3.49 10.89 13.81
C ASP A 358 3.58 10.19 12.46
N PHE A 359 2.97 10.82 11.47
CA PHE A 359 2.86 10.28 10.12
C PHE A 359 3.01 11.44 9.15
N TYR A 360 4.00 11.38 8.27
CA TYR A 360 4.30 12.47 7.34
C TYR A 360 4.18 12.00 5.90
N GLU A 361 3.84 12.92 5.01
CA GLU A 361 3.80 12.73 3.57
C GLU A 361 4.60 13.82 2.85
N VAL A 362 5.27 13.44 1.76
CA VAL A 362 5.92 14.37 0.83
C VAL A 362 5.65 13.92 -0.60
N SER A 363 5.23 14.84 -1.47
CA SER A 363 5.03 14.54 -2.89
C SER A 363 6.37 14.34 -3.57
N VAL A 364 6.58 13.16 -4.17
CA VAL A 364 7.83 12.83 -4.87
C VAL A 364 7.72 12.98 -6.40
N GLU A 365 6.53 13.36 -6.89
CA GLU A 365 6.31 13.76 -8.29
C GLU A 365 5.96 15.26 -8.37
N ARG A 366 6.71 16.04 -9.16
CA ARG A 366 6.47 17.48 -9.38
C ARG A 366 5.69 17.82 -10.64
N ILE A 367 5.41 16.85 -11.50
CA ILE A 367 4.41 17.08 -12.55
C ILE A 367 3.07 16.76 -11.87
N PRO A 368 2.26 17.75 -11.46
CA PRO A 368 0.91 17.46 -11.02
C PRO A 368 0.20 16.87 -12.23
N VAL A 369 0.15 15.54 -12.32
CA VAL A 369 -0.74 14.86 -13.25
C VAL A 369 -2.13 15.16 -12.70
N PRO A 370 -2.97 15.93 -13.40
CA PRO A 370 -4.32 16.20 -12.93
C PRO A 370 -5.00 14.85 -12.66
N PRO A 371 -5.79 14.72 -11.58
CA PRO A 371 -6.52 13.49 -11.32
C PRO A 371 -7.31 13.11 -12.57
N SER A 372 -7.32 11.82 -12.90
CA SER A 372 -7.99 11.35 -14.11
C SER A 372 -9.45 11.83 -14.12
N SER A 373 -9.81 12.61 -15.13
CA SER A 373 -11.20 13.01 -15.37
C SER A 373 -12.01 11.91 -16.05
N PHE A 374 -11.38 10.77 -16.41
CA PHE A 374 -11.96 9.73 -17.25
C PHE A 374 -13.36 9.29 -16.78
N MET A 375 -13.52 9.06 -15.48
CA MET A 375 -14.80 8.63 -14.91
C MET A 375 -15.87 9.71 -15.03
N ALA A 376 -15.51 10.96 -14.69
CA ALA A 376 -16.38 12.11 -14.85
C ALA A 376 -16.70 12.40 -16.34
N ASP A 377 -15.76 12.11 -17.25
CA ASP A 377 -15.93 12.26 -18.69
C ASP A 377 -16.91 11.20 -19.24
N LEU A 378 -16.81 9.95 -18.76
CA LEU A 378 -17.79 8.88 -19.08
C LEU A 378 -19.18 9.19 -18.51
N GLU A 379 -19.24 9.83 -17.35
CA GLU A 379 -20.49 10.30 -16.73
C GLU A 379 -21.20 11.36 -17.58
N ARG A 380 -20.51 12.10 -18.46
CA ARG A 380 -21.17 13.03 -19.38
C ARG A 380 -21.91 12.32 -20.51
N LEU A 381 -21.62 11.04 -20.77
CA LEU A 381 -22.23 10.26 -21.86
C LEU A 381 -23.66 9.78 -21.52
N VAL A 382 -24.06 9.86 -20.24
CA VAL A 382 -25.43 9.57 -19.77
C VAL A 382 -26.34 10.81 -19.82
N ALA A 383 -25.95 11.85 -20.58
CA ALA A 383 -26.74 13.06 -20.80
C ALA A 383 -26.53 13.67 -22.22
N PRO A 384 -27.50 14.45 -22.75
CA PRO A 384 -27.32 15.20 -24.00
C PRO A 384 -26.19 16.26 -23.89
N PRO A 385 -25.51 16.61 -25.00
CA PRO A 385 -25.72 16.15 -26.38
C PRO A 385 -25.04 14.82 -26.73
N TYR A 386 -24.30 14.21 -25.79
CA TYR A 386 -23.44 13.07 -26.07
C TYR A 386 -24.18 11.72 -26.08
N SER A 387 -25.37 11.66 -25.49
CA SER A 387 -26.22 10.48 -25.49
C SER A 387 -26.87 10.22 -26.85
N ASP A 388 -26.87 8.96 -27.30
CA ASP A 388 -27.43 8.49 -28.57
C ASP A 388 -28.62 7.54 -28.40
N VAL A 389 -29.06 7.32 -27.15
CA VAL A 389 -30.27 6.58 -26.78
C VAL A 389 -30.97 7.24 -25.59
N THR A 390 -32.30 7.18 -25.58
CA THR A 390 -33.14 7.70 -24.48
C THR A 390 -33.98 6.56 -23.91
N PHE A 391 -34.01 6.43 -22.60
CA PHE A 391 -34.85 5.49 -21.87
C PHE A 391 -36.03 6.23 -21.26
N VAL A 392 -37.25 5.78 -21.55
CA VAL A 392 -38.47 6.28 -20.91
C VAL A 392 -38.80 5.31 -19.78
N VAL A 393 -38.78 5.81 -18.55
CA VAL A 393 -39.03 5.01 -17.34
C VAL A 393 -40.35 5.37 -16.68
N GLU A 394 -40.72 4.62 -15.64
CA GLU A 394 -41.93 4.84 -14.86
C GLU A 394 -42.15 6.34 -14.52
N GLY A 395 -43.38 6.81 -14.74
CA GLY A 395 -43.74 8.22 -14.57
C GLY A 395 -43.32 9.14 -15.72
N GLY A 396 -42.96 8.58 -16.88
CA GLY A 396 -42.61 9.34 -18.09
C GLY A 396 -41.28 10.08 -18.00
N LYS A 397 -40.45 9.76 -16.99
CA LYS A 397 -39.11 10.35 -16.83
C LYS A 397 -38.21 9.82 -17.95
N ARG A 398 -37.31 10.68 -18.43
CA ARG A 398 -36.37 10.34 -19.50
C ARG A 398 -34.95 10.28 -18.94
N LEU A 399 -34.30 9.14 -19.15
CA LEU A 399 -32.89 8.91 -18.89
C LEU A 399 -32.15 8.75 -20.21
N HIS A 400 -30.86 8.98 -20.23
CA HIS A 400 -30.06 8.99 -21.45
C HIS A 400 -28.88 8.03 -21.33
N GLY A 401 -28.26 7.64 -22.44
CA GLY A 401 -27.07 6.79 -22.42
C GLY A 401 -26.32 6.76 -23.74
N CYS A 402 -25.20 6.04 -23.75
CA CYS A 402 -24.38 5.79 -24.93
C CYS A 402 -24.45 4.30 -25.35
N LYS A 403 -24.97 4.03 -26.56
CA LYS A 403 -25.13 2.68 -27.12
C LYS A 403 -23.83 1.91 -27.14
N ALA A 404 -22.73 2.52 -27.54
CA ALA A 404 -21.42 1.85 -27.64
C ALA A 404 -21.00 1.25 -26.29
N ILE A 405 -21.14 2.03 -25.20
CA ILE A 405 -20.79 1.57 -23.85
C ILE A 405 -21.79 0.52 -23.35
N LEU A 406 -23.09 0.76 -23.56
CA LEU A 406 -24.15 -0.19 -23.20
C LEU A 406 -23.93 -1.56 -23.87
N MET A 407 -23.65 -1.58 -25.17
CA MET A 407 -23.36 -2.80 -25.94
C MET A 407 -22.04 -3.45 -25.52
N ALA A 408 -21.02 -2.67 -25.16
CA ALA A 408 -19.75 -3.20 -24.70
C ALA A 408 -19.89 -3.90 -23.34
N ARG A 409 -20.70 -3.34 -22.43
CA ARG A 409 -20.73 -3.73 -21.01
C ARG A 409 -21.98 -4.50 -20.58
N SER A 410 -22.95 -4.68 -21.47
CA SER A 410 -24.15 -5.50 -21.25
C SER A 410 -24.45 -6.32 -22.50
N GLU A 411 -24.42 -7.64 -22.37
CA GLU A 411 -24.82 -8.55 -23.44
C GLU A 411 -26.29 -8.36 -23.83
N HIS A 412 -27.14 -8.01 -22.86
CA HIS A 412 -28.55 -7.74 -23.10
C HIS A 412 -28.72 -6.54 -24.05
N PHE A 413 -28.08 -5.41 -23.75
CA PHE A 413 -28.11 -4.26 -24.64
C PHE A 413 -27.44 -4.55 -25.98
N ARG A 414 -26.33 -5.31 -26.00
CA ARG A 414 -25.71 -5.76 -27.25
C ARG A 414 -26.69 -6.50 -28.16
N ALA A 415 -27.43 -7.47 -27.62
CA ALA A 415 -28.42 -8.24 -28.37
C ALA A 415 -29.62 -7.37 -28.79
N MET A 416 -30.10 -6.52 -27.90
CA MET A 416 -31.21 -5.58 -28.16
C MET A 416 -30.89 -4.61 -29.30
N PHE A 417 -29.68 -4.05 -29.34
CA PHE A 417 -29.30 -3.12 -30.40
C PHE A 417 -28.93 -3.83 -31.70
N ALA A 418 -28.27 -5.01 -31.65
CA ALA A 418 -27.89 -5.77 -32.84
C ALA A 418 -29.10 -6.36 -33.61
N SER A 419 -30.19 -6.69 -32.91
CA SER A 419 -31.43 -7.14 -33.55
C SER A 419 -32.13 -5.99 -34.29
N ARG A 420 -32.21 -4.80 -33.69
CA ARG A 420 -32.85 -3.62 -34.28
C ARG A 420 -32.11 -3.03 -35.49
N THR A 421 -30.79 -3.15 -35.56
CA THR A 421 -30.01 -2.70 -36.74
C THR A 421 -30.34 -3.48 -38.01
N LYS A 422 -31.03 -4.63 -37.92
CA LYS A 422 -31.46 -5.40 -39.08
C LYS A 422 -32.84 -5.00 -39.61
N GLU A 423 -33.61 -4.23 -38.84
CA GLU A 423 -35.04 -4.00 -39.12
C GLU A 423 -35.37 -2.60 -39.66
N GLU A 424 -34.58 -1.54 -39.40
CA GLU A 424 -34.92 -0.19 -39.90
C GLU A 424 -33.72 0.68 -40.28
N ASN A 425 -33.82 1.31 -41.46
CA ASN A 425 -32.85 2.22 -42.08
C ASN A 425 -33.22 3.70 -41.80
N VAL A 426 -33.67 4.03 -40.58
CA VAL A 426 -34.17 5.38 -40.26
C VAL A 426 -33.52 5.92 -38.98
N GLU A 427 -32.83 7.05 -39.12
CA GLU A 427 -32.38 7.93 -38.04
C GLU A 427 -33.59 8.52 -37.30
N VAL A 428 -34.05 7.84 -36.26
CA VAL A 428 -34.89 8.44 -35.22
C VAL A 428 -34.24 8.14 -33.88
N SER A 429 -34.20 9.15 -33.01
CA SER A 429 -33.82 9.03 -31.60
C SER A 429 -34.53 7.82 -30.97
N GLN A 430 -33.81 6.71 -30.84
CA GLN A 430 -34.39 5.44 -30.38
C GLN A 430 -34.74 5.58 -28.90
N GLN A 431 -36.04 5.71 -28.62
CA GLN A 431 -36.59 5.63 -27.28
C GLN A 431 -36.74 4.16 -26.89
N ILE A 432 -36.34 3.81 -25.67
CA ILE A 432 -36.48 2.47 -25.09
C ILE A 432 -37.32 2.59 -23.82
N GLU A 433 -38.42 1.87 -23.75
CA GLU A 433 -39.31 1.88 -22.59
C GLU A 433 -38.87 0.84 -21.56
N ILE A 434 -38.68 1.27 -20.31
CA ILE A 434 -38.43 0.42 -19.14
C ILE A 434 -39.44 0.83 -18.06
N GLU A 435 -40.66 0.33 -18.19
CA GLU A 435 -41.78 0.72 -17.33
C GLU A 435 -41.80 0.01 -15.97
N ASP A 436 -41.11 -1.13 -15.83
CA ASP A 436 -41.19 -2.01 -14.67
C ASP A 436 -40.15 -1.71 -13.56
N LEU A 437 -39.36 -0.65 -13.72
CA LEU A 437 -38.32 -0.26 -12.77
C LEU A 437 -38.42 1.22 -12.39
N PRO A 438 -38.25 1.57 -11.10
CA PRO A 438 -38.16 2.95 -10.67
C PRO A 438 -37.01 3.69 -11.35
N CYS A 439 -37.23 4.98 -11.60
CA CYS A 439 -36.24 5.85 -12.24
C CYS A 439 -34.87 5.82 -11.54
N GLU A 440 -34.86 5.75 -10.22
CA GLU A 440 -33.65 5.72 -9.38
C GLU A 440 -32.83 4.44 -9.63
N VAL A 441 -33.51 3.31 -9.86
CA VAL A 441 -32.88 2.01 -10.14
C VAL A 441 -32.30 1.99 -11.55
N VAL A 442 -33.05 2.47 -12.54
CA VAL A 442 -32.57 2.55 -13.93
C VAL A 442 -31.41 3.53 -14.05
N ALA A 443 -31.48 4.68 -13.37
CA ALA A 443 -30.38 5.64 -13.33
C ALA A 443 -29.11 5.03 -12.74
N ALA A 444 -29.21 4.28 -11.63
CA ALA A 444 -28.08 3.60 -11.01
C ALA A 444 -27.48 2.50 -11.90
N LEU A 445 -28.33 1.73 -12.61
CA LEU A 445 -27.88 0.74 -13.58
C LEU A 445 -27.10 1.40 -14.73
N LEU A 446 -27.66 2.46 -15.32
CA LEU A 446 -27.02 3.17 -16.44
C LEU A 446 -25.71 3.84 -15.99
N GLN A 447 -25.70 4.50 -14.84
CA GLN A 447 -24.49 5.10 -14.29
C GLN A 447 -23.40 4.05 -14.07
N TYR A 448 -23.73 2.92 -13.44
CA TYR A 448 -22.76 1.83 -13.24
C TYR A 448 -22.23 1.28 -14.56
N ILE A 449 -23.07 1.11 -15.57
CA ILE A 449 -22.61 0.66 -16.89
C ILE A 449 -21.62 1.68 -17.48
N HIS A 450 -21.83 2.98 -17.29
CA HIS A 450 -20.93 4.00 -17.84
C HIS A 450 -19.64 4.15 -17.03
N THR A 451 -19.72 4.19 -15.70
CA THR A 451 -18.58 4.55 -14.86
C THR A 451 -17.99 3.37 -14.10
N ASP A 452 -18.65 2.22 -13.97
CA ASP A 452 -18.25 1.14 -13.06
C ASP A 452 -18.34 1.51 -11.55
N GLU A 453 -18.92 2.68 -11.23
CA GLU A 453 -19.17 3.14 -9.86
C GLU A 453 -20.58 2.76 -9.39
N PHE A 454 -20.66 2.28 -8.15
CA PHE A 454 -21.90 1.95 -7.48
C PHE A 454 -22.14 2.96 -6.35
N HIS A 455 -23.12 3.85 -6.49
CA HIS A 455 -23.43 4.85 -5.47
C HIS A 455 -24.31 4.28 -4.34
N GLU A 456 -23.85 4.42 -3.11
CA GLU A 456 -24.47 3.89 -1.88
C GLU A 456 -25.71 4.66 -1.38
N ARG A 457 -26.33 5.54 -2.19
CA ARG A 457 -27.46 6.39 -1.75
C ARG A 457 -28.84 5.74 -1.91
N LEU A 458 -28.89 4.48 -2.36
CA LEU A 458 -30.14 3.75 -2.57
C LEU A 458 -30.63 3.10 -1.27
N SER A 459 -31.96 2.99 -1.11
CA SER A 459 -32.56 2.17 -0.06
C SER A 459 -32.30 0.68 -0.32
N TRP A 460 -32.33 -0.16 0.71
CA TRP A 460 -32.14 -1.61 0.54
C TRP A 460 -33.13 -2.23 -0.46
N GLN A 461 -34.36 -1.68 -0.56
CA GLN A 461 -35.37 -2.08 -1.54
C GLN A 461 -34.93 -1.77 -2.97
N HIS A 462 -34.45 -0.55 -3.22
CA HIS A 462 -33.92 -0.16 -4.53
C HIS A 462 -32.64 -0.94 -4.88
N VAL A 463 -31.76 -1.25 -3.91
CA VAL A 463 -30.58 -2.08 -4.17
C VAL A 463 -30.96 -3.52 -4.53
N LEU A 464 -31.99 -4.10 -3.90
CA LEU A 464 -32.52 -5.41 -4.30
C LEU A 464 -33.11 -5.38 -5.72
N GLN A 465 -33.89 -4.36 -6.06
CA GLN A 465 -34.41 -4.19 -7.43
C GLN A 465 -33.28 -4.02 -8.45
N LEU A 466 -32.25 -3.25 -8.11
CA LEU A 466 -31.06 -3.07 -8.94
C LEU A 466 -30.29 -4.37 -9.13
N MET A 467 -30.17 -5.21 -8.10
CA MET A 467 -29.57 -6.53 -8.20
C MET A 467 -30.31 -7.44 -9.19
N ILE A 468 -31.65 -7.43 -9.14
CA ILE A 468 -32.50 -8.19 -10.06
C ILE A 468 -32.37 -7.64 -11.49
N ALA A 469 -32.38 -6.31 -11.64
CA ALA A 469 -32.14 -5.65 -12.91
C ALA A 469 -30.74 -5.99 -13.45
N ALA A 470 -29.70 -6.00 -12.62
CA ALA A 470 -28.35 -6.36 -13.03
C ALA A 470 -28.28 -7.78 -13.60
N GLU A 471 -29.02 -8.75 -13.05
CA GLU A 471 -29.16 -10.08 -13.65
C GLU A 471 -29.88 -10.02 -14.99
N ARG A 472 -31.03 -9.33 -15.07
CA ARG A 472 -31.84 -9.18 -16.29
C ARG A 472 -31.04 -8.56 -17.44
N PHE A 473 -30.26 -7.52 -17.14
CA PHE A 473 -29.41 -6.81 -18.09
C PHE A 473 -28.00 -7.42 -18.23
N ARG A 474 -27.74 -8.58 -17.60
CA ARG A 474 -26.48 -9.33 -17.66
C ARG A 474 -25.23 -8.52 -17.28
N VAL A 475 -25.32 -7.80 -16.17
CA VAL A 475 -24.23 -7.01 -15.58
C VAL A 475 -23.74 -7.72 -14.30
N SER A 476 -23.01 -8.82 -14.45
CA SER A 476 -22.71 -9.76 -13.35
C SER A 476 -21.97 -9.13 -12.16
N ARG A 477 -21.03 -8.20 -12.40
CA ARG A 477 -20.28 -7.54 -11.30
C ARG A 477 -21.19 -6.66 -10.45
N LEU A 478 -22.13 -5.92 -11.06
CA LEU A 478 -23.11 -5.09 -10.35
C LEU A 478 -23.98 -5.93 -9.41
N LYS A 479 -24.45 -7.10 -9.89
CA LYS A 479 -25.22 -8.04 -9.05
C LYS A 479 -24.50 -8.35 -7.75
N TRP A 480 -23.21 -8.72 -7.81
CA TRP A 480 -22.44 -9.07 -6.62
C TRP A 480 -22.14 -7.87 -5.72
N LEU A 481 -21.94 -6.68 -6.29
CA LEU A 481 -21.83 -5.44 -5.51
C LEU A 481 -23.14 -5.14 -4.76
N CYS A 482 -24.29 -5.34 -5.40
CA CYS A 482 -25.58 -5.19 -4.72
C CYS A 482 -25.77 -6.23 -3.60
N VAL A 483 -25.37 -7.50 -3.81
CA VAL A 483 -25.41 -8.53 -2.75
C VAL A 483 -24.60 -8.09 -1.53
N GLU A 484 -23.38 -7.61 -1.73
CA GLU A 484 -22.52 -7.15 -0.63
C GLU A 484 -23.09 -5.90 0.06
N CYS A 485 -23.64 -4.96 -0.71
CA CYS A 485 -24.28 -3.77 -0.18
C CYS A 485 -25.50 -4.11 0.69
N VAL A 486 -26.40 -4.97 0.20
CA VAL A 486 -27.57 -5.44 0.96
C VAL A 486 -27.12 -6.15 2.23
N ARG A 487 -26.07 -6.97 2.17
CA ARG A 487 -25.49 -7.65 3.33
C ARG A 487 -25.05 -6.68 4.43
N GLY A 488 -24.46 -5.54 4.05
CA GLY A 488 -24.07 -4.47 4.97
C GLY A 488 -25.25 -3.65 5.53
N MET A 489 -26.39 -3.64 4.85
CA MET A 489 -27.60 -2.92 5.26
C MET A 489 -28.58 -3.77 6.10
N LEU A 490 -28.28 -5.06 6.32
CA LEU A 490 -29.15 -5.98 7.06
C LEU A 490 -29.33 -5.55 8.52
N ASN A 491 -30.58 -5.52 8.95
CA ASN A 491 -31.01 -5.26 10.31
C ASN A 491 -32.28 -6.07 10.62
N VAL A 492 -32.72 -6.01 11.87
CA VAL A 492 -33.89 -6.80 12.34
C VAL A 492 -35.18 -6.42 11.63
N GLU A 493 -35.30 -5.20 11.09
CA GLU A 493 -36.51 -4.70 10.44
C GLU A 493 -36.62 -5.12 8.97
N ASN A 494 -35.48 -5.29 8.27
CA ASN A 494 -35.47 -5.62 6.85
C ASN A 494 -35.07 -7.06 6.51
N VAL A 495 -34.45 -7.81 7.43
CA VAL A 495 -33.88 -9.14 7.15
C VAL A 495 -34.90 -10.13 6.56
N VAL A 496 -36.15 -10.09 7.02
CA VAL A 496 -37.21 -10.98 6.51
C VAL A 496 -37.59 -10.62 5.07
N GLY A 497 -37.72 -9.33 4.76
CA GLY A 497 -37.99 -8.88 3.40
C GLY A 497 -36.86 -9.24 2.44
N VAL A 498 -35.61 -9.11 2.88
CA VAL A 498 -34.44 -9.54 2.10
C VAL A 498 -34.39 -11.05 1.92
N LEU A 499 -34.74 -11.84 2.95
CA LEU A 499 -34.78 -13.31 2.87
C LEU A 499 -35.78 -13.80 1.81
N ILE A 500 -36.99 -13.22 1.83
CA ILE A 500 -38.05 -13.55 0.86
C ILE A 500 -37.57 -13.23 -0.56
N ALA A 501 -37.00 -12.04 -0.78
CA ALA A 501 -36.46 -11.65 -2.09
C ALA A 501 -35.30 -12.55 -2.53
N ALA A 502 -34.36 -12.86 -1.64
CA ALA A 502 -33.22 -13.74 -1.93
C ALA A 502 -33.69 -15.14 -2.33
N HIS A 503 -34.73 -15.67 -1.69
CA HIS A 503 -35.32 -16.95 -2.06
C HIS A 503 -36.04 -16.89 -3.40
N ALA A 504 -36.89 -15.89 -3.62
CA ALA A 504 -37.65 -15.72 -4.86
C ALA A 504 -36.74 -15.60 -6.10
N HIS A 505 -35.56 -15.00 -5.94
CA HIS A 505 -34.58 -14.84 -7.02
C HIS A 505 -33.43 -15.84 -6.98
N SER A 506 -33.55 -16.93 -6.20
CA SER A 506 -32.56 -18.02 -6.12
C SER A 506 -31.13 -17.58 -5.75
N ILE A 507 -31.00 -16.60 -4.86
CA ILE A 507 -29.73 -16.03 -4.40
C ILE A 507 -29.27 -16.75 -3.13
N VAL A 508 -28.68 -17.93 -3.33
CA VAL A 508 -28.34 -18.89 -2.26
C VAL A 508 -27.47 -18.26 -1.15
N ASN A 509 -26.42 -17.53 -1.52
CA ASN A 509 -25.48 -16.95 -0.55
C ASN A 509 -26.13 -15.88 0.34
N LEU A 510 -26.99 -15.04 -0.23
CA LEU A 510 -27.69 -14.00 0.52
C LEU A 510 -28.78 -14.61 1.42
N LYS A 511 -29.50 -15.62 0.91
CA LYS A 511 -30.48 -16.40 1.69
C LYS A 511 -29.82 -17.01 2.92
N GLU A 512 -28.70 -17.71 2.75
CA GLU A 512 -27.96 -18.34 3.86
C GLU A 512 -27.50 -17.30 4.89
N TYR A 513 -27.02 -16.14 4.43
CA TYR A 513 -26.61 -15.07 5.33
C TYR A 513 -27.79 -14.49 6.13
N CYS A 514 -28.95 -14.30 5.51
CA CYS A 514 -30.17 -13.86 6.19
C CYS A 514 -30.62 -14.88 7.25
N LEU A 515 -30.55 -16.18 6.96
CA LEU A 515 -30.86 -17.25 7.92
C LEU A 515 -29.90 -17.19 9.13
N GLN A 516 -28.60 -17.03 8.89
CA GLN A 516 -27.61 -16.90 9.98
C GLN A 516 -27.83 -15.65 10.83
N PHE A 517 -28.21 -14.53 10.20
CA PHE A 517 -28.54 -13.29 10.91
C PHE A 517 -29.77 -13.47 11.82
N LEU A 518 -30.82 -14.14 11.33
CA LEU A 518 -32.01 -14.45 12.11
C LEU A 518 -31.70 -15.32 13.33
N VAL A 519 -30.83 -16.32 13.18
CA VAL A 519 -30.35 -17.18 14.28
C VAL A 519 -29.59 -16.37 15.34
N ARG A 520 -28.63 -15.53 14.91
CA ARG A 520 -27.83 -14.69 15.83
C ARG A 520 -28.63 -13.64 16.60
N HIS A 521 -29.82 -13.29 16.13
CA HIS A 521 -30.66 -12.24 16.73
C HIS A 521 -32.04 -12.75 17.16
N GLU A 522 -32.16 -14.06 17.44
CA GLU A 522 -33.40 -14.75 17.82
C GLU A 522 -34.23 -13.96 18.85
N ASP A 523 -33.63 -13.54 19.98
CA ASP A 523 -34.33 -12.87 21.07
C ASP A 523 -34.98 -11.55 20.65
N THR A 524 -34.30 -10.79 19.77
CA THR A 524 -34.77 -9.49 19.31
C THR A 524 -35.82 -9.63 18.21
N VAL A 525 -35.64 -10.64 17.34
CA VAL A 525 -36.58 -11.01 16.27
C VAL A 525 -37.92 -11.45 16.86
N LYS A 526 -37.91 -12.30 17.90
CA LYS A 526 -39.11 -12.82 18.59
C LYS A 526 -39.87 -11.73 19.34
N ARG A 527 -39.15 -10.85 20.06
CA ARG A 527 -39.78 -9.75 20.83
C ARG A 527 -40.53 -8.74 19.95
N ARG A 528 -40.07 -8.54 18.71
CA ARG A 528 -40.63 -7.56 17.78
C ARG A 528 -41.62 -8.14 16.76
N ASP A 529 -41.96 -9.42 16.87
CA ASP A 529 -42.86 -10.13 15.94
C ASP A 529 -42.46 -9.97 14.45
N THR A 530 -41.15 -9.88 14.22
CA THR A 530 -40.55 -9.57 12.90
C THR A 530 -40.73 -10.69 11.87
N LEU A 531 -41.11 -11.90 12.30
CA LEU A 531 -41.34 -13.06 11.43
C LEU A 531 -42.72 -13.06 10.76
N ARG A 532 -43.64 -12.16 11.14
CA ARG A 532 -45.00 -12.08 10.53
C ARG A 532 -45.01 -12.09 9.00
N PRO A 533 -44.11 -11.38 8.28
CA PRO A 533 -44.12 -11.40 6.82
C PRO A 533 -43.77 -12.76 6.20
N LEU A 534 -43.27 -13.74 6.97
CA LEU A 534 -43.03 -15.11 6.50
C LEU A 534 -44.27 -16.01 6.55
N ILE A 535 -45.38 -15.57 7.16
CA ILE A 535 -46.62 -16.38 7.26
C ILE A 535 -47.10 -16.86 5.87
N PRO A 536 -47.09 -16.02 4.80
CA PRO A 536 -47.45 -16.47 3.45
C PRO A 536 -46.40 -17.39 2.79
N HIS A 537 -45.19 -17.51 3.35
CA HIS A 537 -44.06 -18.23 2.79
C HIS A 537 -43.71 -19.45 3.67
N SER A 538 -44.59 -20.44 3.68
CA SER A 538 -44.53 -21.61 4.56
C SER A 538 -43.19 -22.37 4.48
N GLU A 539 -42.60 -22.51 3.30
CA GLU A 539 -41.29 -23.16 3.12
C GLU A 539 -40.16 -22.42 3.86
N LEU A 540 -40.08 -21.11 3.71
CA LEU A 540 -39.09 -20.28 4.39
C LEU A 540 -39.32 -20.24 5.90
N LEU A 541 -40.58 -20.22 6.33
CA LEU A 541 -40.92 -20.25 7.75
C LEU A 541 -40.45 -21.56 8.40
N VAL A 542 -40.71 -22.70 7.77
CA VAL A 542 -40.24 -24.01 8.24
C VAL A 542 -38.71 -24.06 8.30
N GLU A 543 -38.03 -23.54 7.28
CA GLU A 543 -36.57 -23.49 7.23
C GLU A 543 -35.97 -22.63 8.35
N VAL A 544 -36.54 -21.45 8.62
CA VAL A 544 -36.13 -20.58 9.74
C VAL A 544 -36.34 -21.29 11.09
N LEU A 545 -37.49 -21.93 11.29
CA LEU A 545 -37.79 -22.67 12.51
C LEU A 545 -36.84 -23.86 12.71
N ALA A 546 -36.55 -24.61 11.65
CA ALA A 546 -35.58 -25.71 11.69
C ALA A 546 -34.19 -25.21 12.12
N ARG A 547 -33.73 -24.07 11.59
CA ARG A 547 -32.44 -23.46 11.95
C ARG A 547 -32.39 -23.00 13.42
N TYR A 548 -33.49 -22.51 13.98
CA TYR A 548 -33.56 -22.22 15.42
C TYR A 548 -33.47 -23.48 16.28
N THR A 549 -34.11 -24.58 15.87
CA THR A 549 -34.03 -25.84 16.60
C THR A 549 -32.65 -26.50 16.52
N SER A 550 -31.99 -26.45 15.36
CA SER A 550 -30.64 -27.01 15.18
C SER A 550 -29.54 -26.20 15.87
N TRP A 551 -29.72 -24.89 16.04
CA TRP A 551 -28.77 -24.06 16.79
C TRP A 551 -28.75 -24.45 18.28
N ARG A 552 -29.92 -24.70 18.88
CA ARG A 552 -30.04 -25.09 20.29
C ARG A 552 -29.40 -26.43 20.64
N SER A 553 -29.26 -27.34 19.68
CA SER A 553 -28.55 -28.61 19.91
C SER A 553 -27.02 -28.48 19.95
N VAL A 554 -26.44 -27.36 19.52
CA VAL A 554 -24.98 -27.12 19.50
C VAL A 554 -24.50 -26.40 20.76
N ASP A 555 -25.35 -25.60 21.42
CA ASP A 555 -25.03 -24.91 22.67
C ASP A 555 -25.27 -25.76 23.94
N CYS A 556 -25.77 -26.99 23.82
CA CYS A 556 -26.05 -27.92 24.94
C CYS A 556 -25.12 -29.16 24.96
N SER A 557 -24.00 -29.15 24.22
CA SER A 557 -23.00 -30.22 24.19
C SER A 557 -21.62 -29.75 24.56
#